data_AF-A0A7X0UAH4-F1
#
_entry.id   AF-A0A7X0UAH4-F1
#
_cell.length_a   1.000
_cell.length_b   1.000
_cell.length_c   1.000
_cell.angle_alpha   90.00
_cell.angle_beta   90.00
_cell.angle_gamma   90.00
#
_symmetry.space_group_name_H-M   'P 1'
#
loop_
_entity.id
_entity.type
_entity.pdbx_description
1 polymer ?
#
loop_
_entity_poly.entity_id
_entity_poly.type
_entity_poly.pdbx_seq_one_letter_code
_entity_poly.pdbx_strand_id
1 'polypeptide(L)'
;MRSANPTPQLHRLSLGAGLLLALLPGWAAAQAGKVSQATVPPSACERLVQVAQALALAGPGTTGRYHCETQQRTRTGQALALRYRGPEVADGSSNLVGYYEVDRGTQSVHAWDLATGKRAPGALADGALPPPTVMACGLAFELPVHYRITRPQRSESEGRTVCAFNVVAAKSKPMQLDCKGEREGGSPPYNVCDWAIGSDADKTTVRVAHTRMDRDRWGIDPFVYDNGAWRLPNAYADAAPAERIDFFGRPAYQGAVVSRLVWYRTRTKTYDAIYAGAGDARALLVQLTPEVAVALVSPPADDPAAGEVECRIFCGSLRVAGRPDTAR
;
A
#
# COMPACT_ATOMS: atom_id res chain seq x y z
N MET A 1 1.78 1.21 -75.85
CA MET A 1 3.02 1.98 -75.57
C MET A 1 3.66 1.35 -74.33
N ARG A 2 4.56 0.36 -74.55
CA ARG A 2 6.02 0.40 -74.26
C ARG A 2 6.32 0.70 -72.77
N SER A 3 6.65 -0.29 -71.93
CA SER A 3 7.91 -1.07 -71.84
C SER A 3 9.06 -0.17 -71.36
N ALA A 4 9.95 -0.50 -70.43
CA ALA A 4 10.17 -1.58 -69.46
C ALA A 4 11.25 -1.04 -68.49
N ASN A 5 11.42 -1.68 -67.32
CA ASN A 5 12.68 -1.70 -66.55
C ASN A 5 13.89 -1.97 -67.47
N PRO A 6 15.14 -1.54 -67.15
CA PRO A 6 15.90 -2.16 -66.06
C PRO A 6 17.03 -1.34 -65.37
N THR A 7 17.49 -1.87 -64.23
CA THR A 7 18.82 -1.66 -63.62
C THR A 7 19.92 -2.18 -64.56
N PRO A 8 21.18 -1.68 -64.52
CA PRO A 8 22.18 -2.39 -63.70
C PRO A 8 23.46 -1.59 -63.26
N GLN A 9 24.04 -2.06 -62.15
CA GLN A 9 25.45 -2.42 -61.92
C GLN A 9 26.67 -1.49 -62.19
N LEU A 10 27.46 -1.37 -61.10
CA LEU A 10 28.88 -1.74 -60.95
C LEU A 10 30.05 -0.80 -61.32
N HIS A 11 31.00 -0.83 -60.38
CA HIS A 11 32.47 -0.74 -60.49
C HIS A 11 33.15 0.63 -60.64
N ARG A 12 33.99 0.98 -59.66
CA ARG A 12 35.49 1.00 -59.67
C ARG A 12 35.97 1.81 -58.44
N LEU A 13 36.84 1.28 -57.55
CA LEU A 13 38.31 1.26 -57.62
C LEU A 13 38.89 2.64 -57.98
N SER A 14 39.91 3.23 -57.37
CA SER A 14 40.83 2.89 -56.28
C SER A 14 41.79 4.09 -56.08
N LEU A 15 42.50 4.10 -54.94
CA LEU A 15 43.90 4.55 -54.72
C LEU A 15 44.33 6.02 -54.90
N GLY A 16 45.07 6.50 -53.90
CA GLY A 16 45.96 7.68 -53.96
C GLY A 16 46.08 8.35 -52.58
N ALA A 17 46.79 7.79 -51.61
CA ALA A 17 48.22 7.99 -51.35
C ALA A 17 48.60 9.46 -51.05
N GLY A 18 49.04 9.71 -49.81
CA GLY A 18 49.57 11.02 -49.38
C GLY A 18 50.00 11.02 -47.93
N LEU A 19 51.09 10.30 -47.62
CA LEU A 19 51.77 10.27 -46.33
C LEU A 19 52.63 11.54 -46.18
N LEU A 20 52.56 12.25 -45.05
CA LEU A 20 53.63 13.15 -44.60
C LEU A 20 53.68 13.19 -43.06
N LEU A 21 54.73 12.56 -42.53
CA LEU A 21 55.18 12.61 -41.14
C LEU A 21 55.82 13.97 -40.84
N ALA A 22 55.59 14.51 -39.63
CA ALA A 22 56.51 15.42 -38.95
C ALA A 22 56.38 15.31 -37.40
N LEU A 23 57.28 14.50 -36.82
CA LEU A 23 58.13 14.76 -35.63
C LEU A 23 57.58 15.56 -34.41
N LEU A 24 57.29 14.82 -33.32
CA LEU A 24 57.69 14.93 -31.88
C LEU A 24 58.17 16.30 -31.30
N PRO A 25 57.87 16.64 -30.02
CA PRO A 25 58.32 15.86 -28.85
C PRO A 25 57.36 15.73 -27.65
N GLY A 26 57.53 14.63 -26.92
CA GLY A 26 56.77 14.30 -25.72
C GLY A 26 57.22 15.08 -24.50
N TRP A 27 56.26 15.72 -23.84
CA TRP A 27 56.35 16.20 -22.46
C TRP A 27 55.28 15.52 -21.60
N ALA A 28 55.71 15.17 -20.40
CA ALA A 28 55.01 14.46 -19.35
C ALA A 28 53.53 14.86 -19.18
N ALA A 29 52.66 13.85 -19.24
CA ALA A 29 51.46 13.83 -18.41
C ALA A 29 51.63 12.64 -17.47
N ALA A 30 52.09 12.93 -16.26
CA ALA A 30 51.86 12.08 -15.11
C ALA A 30 50.34 11.89 -14.99
N GLN A 31 49.83 10.78 -15.51
CA GLN A 31 48.52 10.30 -15.14
C GLN A 31 48.63 9.92 -13.67
N ALA A 32 48.18 10.84 -12.82
CA ALA A 32 47.81 10.57 -11.45
C ALA A 32 47.03 9.25 -11.44
N GLY A 33 47.67 8.21 -10.92
CA GLY A 33 47.03 6.94 -10.70
C GLY A 33 45.83 7.20 -9.81
N LYS A 34 44.63 7.17 -10.40
CA LYS A 34 43.42 6.85 -9.66
C LYS A 34 43.62 5.42 -9.20
N VAL A 35 44.17 5.29 -7.99
CA VAL A 35 43.98 4.10 -7.16
C VAL A 35 42.46 3.94 -7.08
N SER A 36 41.91 3.11 -7.96
CA SER A 36 40.56 2.60 -7.78
C SER A 36 40.63 1.78 -6.50
N GLN A 37 40.24 2.40 -5.38
CA GLN A 37 39.98 1.66 -4.15
C GLN A 37 38.96 0.58 -4.51
N ALA A 38 39.41 -0.67 -4.57
CA ALA A 38 38.52 -1.81 -4.70
C ALA A 38 37.56 -1.74 -3.51
N THR A 39 36.33 -1.32 -3.76
CA THR A 39 35.32 -1.18 -2.71
C THR A 39 35.04 -2.58 -2.20
N VAL A 40 35.42 -2.86 -0.95
CA VAL A 40 35.11 -4.13 -0.31
C VAL A 40 33.58 -4.27 -0.31
N PRO A 41 33.01 -5.36 -0.84
CA PRO A 41 31.57 -5.54 -0.85
C PRO A 41 31.04 -5.53 0.59
N PRO A 42 29.86 -4.95 0.84
CA PRO A 42 29.28 -4.93 2.18
C PRO A 42 29.10 -6.36 2.71
N SER A 43 29.20 -6.51 4.02
CA SER A 43 28.82 -7.78 4.66
C SER A 43 27.34 -8.08 4.39
N ALA A 44 26.96 -9.37 4.49
CA ALA A 44 25.57 -9.78 4.27
C ALA A 44 24.58 -9.02 5.17
N CYS A 45 24.95 -8.77 6.44
CA CYS A 45 24.11 -7.97 7.32
C CYS A 45 24.04 -6.51 6.89
N GLU A 46 25.16 -5.86 6.55
CA GLU A 46 25.14 -4.47 6.07
C GLU A 46 24.30 -4.31 4.81
N ARG A 47 24.42 -5.24 3.86
CA ARG A 47 23.60 -5.25 2.65
C ARG A 47 22.12 -5.41 2.98
N LEU A 48 21.78 -6.36 3.85
CA LEU A 48 20.40 -6.56 4.30
C LEU A 48 19.86 -5.32 5.03
N VAL A 49 20.66 -4.65 5.85
CA VAL A 49 20.27 -3.41 6.54
C VAL A 49 20.06 -2.27 5.56
N GLN A 50 20.92 -2.10 4.55
CA GLN A 50 20.74 -1.11 3.48
C GLN A 50 19.43 -1.32 2.74
N VAL A 51 19.16 -2.57 2.34
CA VAL A 51 17.89 -2.94 1.69
C VAL A 51 16.71 -2.72 2.65
N ALA A 52 16.85 -3.09 3.92
CA ALA A 52 15.81 -2.88 4.92
C ALA A 52 15.47 -1.41 5.17
N GLN A 53 16.47 -0.53 5.11
CA GLN A 53 16.31 0.91 5.21
C GLN A 53 15.68 1.50 3.95
N ALA A 54 16.18 1.13 2.77
CA ALA A 54 15.65 1.58 1.49
C ALA A 54 14.18 1.18 1.32
N LEU A 55 13.83 -0.03 1.77
CA LEU A 55 12.49 -0.59 1.67
C LEU A 55 11.59 -0.34 2.90
N ALA A 56 12.10 0.33 3.94
CA ALA A 56 11.40 0.54 5.20
C ALA A 56 10.75 -0.74 5.78
N LEU A 57 11.50 -1.86 5.85
CA LEU A 57 10.96 -3.18 6.22
C LEU A 57 10.35 -3.25 7.63
N ALA A 58 10.79 -2.39 8.57
CA ALA A 58 10.17 -2.24 9.90
C ALA A 58 9.04 -1.20 9.95
N GLY A 59 8.68 -0.59 8.81
CA GLY A 59 7.62 0.42 8.67
C GLY A 59 8.13 1.84 8.38
N PRO A 60 7.25 2.75 7.93
CA PRO A 60 7.61 4.16 7.72
C PRO A 60 7.91 4.87 9.04
N GLY A 61 8.97 5.68 9.10
CA GLY A 61 9.37 6.42 10.32
C GLY A 61 10.26 5.63 11.28
N THR A 62 10.52 4.34 11.02
CA THR A 62 11.52 3.55 11.75
C THR A 62 12.91 3.74 11.14
N THR A 63 13.44 4.97 11.24
CA THR A 63 14.80 5.27 10.78
C THR A 63 15.83 4.64 11.71
N GLY A 64 16.26 3.43 11.37
CA GLY A 64 17.69 3.11 11.43
C GLY A 64 18.25 2.49 12.70
N ARG A 65 17.65 1.43 13.24
CA ARG A 65 18.39 0.49 14.12
C ARG A 65 18.03 -0.96 13.84
N TYR A 66 18.42 -1.45 12.68
CA TYR A 66 18.33 -2.88 12.37
C TYR A 66 19.55 -3.63 12.93
N HIS A 67 19.38 -4.89 13.24
CA HIS A 67 20.49 -5.82 13.45
C HIS A 67 20.12 -7.19 12.88
N CYS A 68 21.15 -7.97 12.55
CA CYS A 68 20.96 -9.30 12.01
C CYS A 68 21.48 -10.35 12.99
N GLU A 69 20.75 -11.44 13.11
CA GLU A 69 21.22 -12.66 13.77
C GLU A 69 21.51 -13.71 12.69
N THR A 70 22.73 -14.24 12.68
CA THR A 70 23.08 -15.28 11.70
C THR A 70 22.36 -16.56 12.04
N GLN A 71 21.59 -17.09 11.08
CA GLN A 71 20.89 -18.36 11.24
C GLN A 71 21.74 -19.48 10.65
N GLN A 72 22.09 -19.38 9.37
CA GLN A 72 22.86 -20.41 8.68
C GLN A 72 23.60 -19.85 7.46
N ARG A 73 24.68 -20.54 7.08
CA ARG A 73 25.34 -20.33 5.79
C ARG A 73 24.70 -21.26 4.76
N THR A 74 24.37 -20.73 3.59
CA THR A 74 23.85 -21.51 2.47
C THR A 74 24.97 -21.73 1.45
N ARG A 75 24.71 -22.51 0.39
CA ARG A 75 25.68 -22.67 -0.71
C ARG A 75 25.91 -21.37 -1.49
N THR A 76 24.89 -20.51 -1.55
CA THR A 76 24.84 -19.29 -2.35
C THR A 76 25.13 -18.03 -1.55
N GLY A 77 24.98 -18.06 -0.23
CA GLY A 77 24.96 -16.86 0.59
C GLY A 77 24.87 -17.12 2.09
N GLN A 78 24.22 -16.19 2.78
CA GLN A 78 24.03 -16.24 4.22
C GLN A 78 22.57 -15.93 4.56
N ALA A 79 21.93 -16.82 5.32
CA ALA A 79 20.60 -16.62 5.86
C ALA A 79 20.68 -15.94 7.23
N LEU A 80 19.90 -14.88 7.38
CA LEU A 80 19.90 -13.95 8.49
C LEU A 80 18.47 -13.75 8.99
N ALA A 81 18.29 -13.63 10.30
CA ALA A 81 17.09 -13.04 10.87
C ALA A 81 17.31 -11.53 10.98
N LEU A 82 16.43 -10.73 10.40
CA LEU A 82 16.46 -9.28 10.51
C LEU A 82 15.57 -8.85 11.67
N ARG A 83 16.13 -8.05 12.58
CA ARG A 83 15.40 -7.51 13.73
C ARG A 83 15.49 -6.00 13.79
N TYR A 84 14.44 -5.38 14.29
CA TYR A 84 14.40 -3.96 14.61
C TYR A 84 14.80 -3.74 16.08
N ARG A 85 15.54 -2.66 16.39
CA ARG A 85 15.81 -2.23 17.78
C ARG A 85 14.84 -1.11 18.14
N GLY A 86 13.63 -1.49 18.52
CA GLY A 86 12.62 -0.61 19.12
C GLY A 86 12.56 -0.76 20.65
N PRO A 87 11.70 0.02 21.35
CA PRO A 87 11.43 -0.21 22.78
C PRO A 87 10.98 -1.66 23.00
N GLU A 88 11.41 -2.28 24.10
CA GLU A 88 10.98 -3.63 24.47
C GLU A 88 9.46 -3.70 24.52
N VAL A 89 8.89 -4.65 23.80
CA VAL A 89 7.44 -4.85 23.82
C VAL A 89 7.10 -5.63 25.07
N ALA A 90 6.33 -5.00 25.97
CA ALA A 90 6.02 -5.52 27.31
C ALA A 90 5.26 -6.86 27.32
N ASP A 91 4.77 -7.32 26.16
CA ASP A 91 4.04 -8.57 25.97
C ASP A 91 4.93 -9.74 25.51
N GLY A 92 6.25 -9.53 25.38
CA GLY A 92 7.19 -10.55 24.93
C GLY A 92 7.18 -10.80 23.41
N SER A 93 6.49 -9.95 22.63
CA SER A 93 6.54 -10.04 21.17
C SER A 93 7.92 -9.68 20.61
N SER A 94 8.30 -10.38 19.54
CA SER A 94 9.62 -10.30 18.95
C SER A 94 9.72 -9.14 17.96
N ASN A 95 10.74 -8.29 18.09
CA ASN A 95 11.11 -7.29 17.07
C ASN A 95 11.66 -7.91 15.76
N LEU A 96 11.29 -9.16 15.44
CA LEU A 96 11.67 -9.84 14.22
C LEU A 96 10.91 -9.24 13.04
N VAL A 97 11.66 -8.75 12.06
CA VAL A 97 11.14 -8.22 10.79
C VAL A 97 10.92 -9.36 9.80
N GLY A 98 11.83 -10.34 9.77
CA GLY A 98 11.72 -11.51 8.91
C GLY A 98 13.05 -12.25 8.76
N TYR A 99 13.04 -13.30 7.94
CA TYR A 99 14.23 -14.06 7.56
C TYR A 99 14.58 -13.81 6.10
N TYR A 100 15.87 -13.64 5.83
CA TYR A 100 16.36 -13.26 4.51
C TYR A 100 17.67 -13.96 4.19
N GLU A 101 17.87 -14.33 2.94
CA GLU A 101 19.18 -14.73 2.41
C GLU A 101 19.78 -13.58 1.62
N VAL A 102 21.06 -13.29 1.89
CA VAL A 102 21.87 -12.41 1.03
C VAL A 102 22.81 -13.27 0.20
N ASP A 103 22.66 -13.19 -1.12
CA ASP A 103 23.48 -13.91 -2.07
C ASP A 103 24.90 -13.33 -2.09
N ARG A 104 25.92 -14.18 -1.91
CA ARG A 104 27.31 -13.73 -1.76
C ARG A 104 27.86 -13.14 -3.06
N GLY A 105 27.45 -13.67 -4.21
CA GLY A 105 27.98 -13.28 -5.52
C GLY A 105 27.30 -12.02 -6.07
N THR A 106 25.98 -11.94 -5.92
CA THR A 106 25.17 -10.88 -6.54
C THR A 106 24.72 -9.80 -5.56
N GLN A 107 24.87 -10.01 -4.25
CA GLN A 107 24.38 -9.12 -3.19
C GLN A 107 22.85 -8.87 -3.25
N SER A 108 22.11 -9.75 -3.91
CA SER A 108 20.64 -9.74 -3.90
C SER A 108 20.13 -10.27 -2.56
N VAL A 109 19.05 -9.67 -2.08
CA VAL A 109 18.37 -10.09 -0.85
C VAL A 109 17.12 -10.85 -1.25
N HIS A 110 16.88 -12.01 -0.65
CA HIS A 110 15.70 -12.84 -0.91
C HIS A 110 15.01 -13.15 0.41
N ALA A 111 13.67 -13.23 0.41
CA ALA A 111 12.95 -13.79 1.55
C ALA A 111 13.39 -15.25 1.77
N TRP A 112 13.59 -15.63 3.03
CA TRP A 112 14.03 -16.97 3.42
C TRP A 112 12.93 -17.70 4.18
N ASP A 113 12.58 -18.89 3.73
CA ASP A 113 11.65 -19.75 4.43
C ASP A 113 12.42 -20.74 5.33
N LEU A 114 12.22 -20.60 6.64
CA LEU A 114 12.83 -21.50 7.64
C LEU A 114 12.28 -22.93 7.57
N ALA A 115 11.02 -23.13 7.20
CA ALA A 115 10.39 -24.45 7.18
C ALA A 115 10.94 -25.31 6.05
N THR A 116 11.15 -24.70 4.87
CA THR A 116 11.65 -25.42 3.70
C THR A 116 13.16 -25.29 3.51
N GLY A 117 13.80 -24.34 4.20
CA GLY A 117 15.22 -24.06 4.05
C GLY A 117 15.58 -23.56 2.66
N LYS A 118 14.68 -22.80 2.03
CA LYS A 118 14.83 -22.28 0.67
C LYS A 118 14.57 -20.78 0.62
N ARG A 119 15.27 -20.09 -0.29
CA ARG A 119 14.96 -18.70 -0.64
C ARG A 119 13.81 -18.60 -1.63
N ALA A 120 13.11 -17.47 -1.60
CA ALA A 120 12.16 -17.10 -2.62
C ALA A 120 12.85 -16.95 -4.00
N PRO A 121 12.17 -17.31 -5.10
CA PRO A 121 12.75 -17.30 -6.44
C PRO A 121 13.08 -15.89 -6.96
N GLY A 122 12.43 -14.85 -6.44
CA GLY A 122 12.71 -13.45 -6.75
C GLY A 122 13.56 -12.79 -5.66
N ALA A 123 14.47 -11.89 -6.06
CA ALA A 123 15.07 -10.95 -5.12
C ALA A 123 14.02 -9.94 -4.66
N LEU A 124 14.20 -9.38 -3.46
CA LEU A 124 13.49 -8.19 -3.03
C LEU A 124 13.85 -7.06 -3.99
N ALA A 125 12.98 -6.83 -4.98
CA ALA A 125 13.03 -5.64 -5.81
C ALA A 125 12.40 -4.49 -5.02
N ASP A 126 12.83 -3.25 -5.30
CA ASP A 126 12.31 -2.00 -4.71
C ASP A 126 10.79 -1.79 -4.90
N GLY A 127 10.07 -2.74 -5.50
CA GLY A 127 8.61 -2.73 -5.66
C GLY A 127 7.90 -4.09 -5.55
N ALA A 128 8.51 -5.14 -4.97
CA ALA A 128 7.90 -6.47 -4.89
C ALA A 128 7.95 -7.09 -3.47
N LEU A 129 7.70 -6.28 -2.45
CA LEU A 129 7.49 -6.82 -1.11
C LEU A 129 6.07 -7.37 -0.98
N PRO A 130 5.88 -8.57 -0.40
CA PRO A 130 4.57 -8.94 0.08
C PRO A 130 4.14 -7.91 1.14
N PRO A 131 2.90 -7.44 1.11
CA PRO A 131 2.43 -6.44 2.06
C PRO A 131 2.60 -6.94 3.50
N PRO A 132 3.09 -6.11 4.44
CA PRO A 132 3.24 -6.52 5.83
C PRO A 132 1.88 -6.92 6.43
N THR A 133 1.90 -7.93 7.29
CA THR A 133 0.75 -8.23 8.13
C THR A 133 0.65 -7.20 9.26
N VAL A 134 -0.46 -6.48 9.30
CA VAL A 134 -0.85 -5.54 10.34
C VAL A 134 -1.88 -6.21 11.25
N MET A 135 -1.81 -5.92 12.55
CA MET A 135 -2.81 -6.36 13.53
C MET A 135 -3.48 -5.17 14.21
N ALA A 136 -4.81 -5.16 14.22
CA ALA A 136 -5.60 -4.12 14.87
C ALA A 136 -7.00 -4.62 15.21
N CYS A 137 -7.56 -4.20 16.34
CA CYS A 137 -8.91 -4.58 16.77
C CYS A 137 -9.18 -6.11 16.78
N GLY A 138 -8.15 -6.93 17.05
CA GLY A 138 -8.28 -8.39 17.00
C GLY A 138 -8.36 -8.97 15.58
N LEU A 139 -8.07 -8.17 14.56
CA LEU A 139 -7.88 -8.61 13.18
C LEU A 139 -6.40 -8.65 12.80
N ALA A 140 -6.07 -9.53 11.86
CA ALA A 140 -4.83 -9.53 11.10
C ALA A 140 -5.15 -9.38 9.61
N PHE A 141 -4.37 -8.59 8.88
CA PHE A 141 -4.55 -8.35 7.45
C PHE A 141 -3.25 -7.86 6.82
N GLU A 142 -3.09 -8.06 5.53
CA GLU A 142 -2.02 -7.53 4.71
C GLU A 142 -2.35 -6.10 4.30
N LEU A 143 -1.41 -5.18 4.48
CA LEU A 143 -1.61 -3.78 4.13
C LEU A 143 -0.42 -3.24 3.31
N PRO A 144 -0.64 -2.74 2.09
CA PRO A 144 0.44 -2.17 1.28
C PRO A 144 1.14 -1.00 1.98
N VAL A 145 2.46 -0.90 1.81
CA VAL A 145 3.33 0.02 2.57
C VAL A 145 3.03 1.51 2.38
N HIS A 146 2.27 1.85 1.34
CA HIS A 146 1.82 3.21 1.06
C HIS A 146 0.51 3.56 1.79
N TYR A 147 -0.07 2.62 2.55
CA TYR A 147 -1.15 2.83 3.51
C TYR A 147 -0.66 2.67 4.95
N ARG A 148 -1.45 3.22 5.88
CA ARG A 148 -1.31 3.01 7.33
C ARG A 148 -2.67 2.99 7.97
N ILE A 149 -2.74 2.49 9.20
CA ILE A 149 -3.95 2.62 10.01
C ILE A 149 -3.88 3.82 10.93
N THR A 150 -5.04 4.36 11.26
CA THR A 150 -5.21 5.31 12.37
C THR A 150 -5.21 4.56 13.71
N ARG A 151 -5.04 5.29 14.82
CA ARG A 151 -5.12 4.71 16.17
C ARG A 151 -6.50 4.07 16.36
N PRO A 152 -6.59 2.79 16.73
CA PRO A 152 -7.86 2.14 17.00
C PRO A 152 -8.65 2.86 18.09
N GLN A 153 -9.95 3.00 17.88
CA GLN A 153 -10.90 3.58 18.82
C GLN A 153 -11.87 2.51 19.27
N ARG A 154 -12.08 2.41 20.58
CA ARG A 154 -13.08 1.52 21.16
C ARG A 154 -14.26 2.36 21.61
N SER A 155 -15.45 1.90 21.28
CA SER A 155 -16.71 2.52 21.66
C SER A 155 -17.69 1.45 22.09
N GLU A 156 -18.72 1.83 22.83
CA GLU A 156 -19.86 0.98 23.07
C GLU A 156 -20.99 1.39 22.13
N SER A 157 -21.59 0.40 21.48
CA SER A 157 -22.80 0.56 20.68
C SER A 157 -23.76 -0.54 21.10
N GLU A 158 -24.99 -0.16 21.47
CA GLU A 158 -26.04 -1.07 21.95
C GLU A 158 -25.56 -2.06 23.04
N GLY A 159 -24.76 -1.56 24.00
CA GLY A 159 -24.27 -2.35 25.14
C GLY A 159 -23.14 -3.33 24.80
N ARG A 160 -22.51 -3.19 23.63
CA ARG A 160 -21.41 -4.06 23.19
C ARG A 160 -20.23 -3.24 22.70
N THR A 161 -19.03 -3.77 22.92
CA THR A 161 -17.80 -3.10 22.53
C THR A 161 -17.56 -3.27 21.02
N VAL A 162 -17.41 -2.13 20.33
CA VAL A 162 -17.02 -2.04 18.93
C VAL A 162 -15.62 -1.42 18.87
N CYS A 163 -14.75 -1.98 18.03
CA CYS A 163 -13.42 -1.43 17.77
C CYS A 163 -13.34 -0.94 16.32
N ALA A 164 -12.90 0.29 16.12
CA ALA A 164 -12.85 0.93 14.82
C ALA A 164 -11.45 1.48 14.51
N PHE A 165 -11.06 1.44 13.25
CA PHE A 165 -9.89 2.13 12.74
C PHE A 165 -10.09 2.47 11.25
N ASN A 166 -9.36 3.47 10.78
CA ASN A 166 -9.34 3.84 9.36
C ASN A 166 -8.03 3.42 8.71
N VAL A 167 -8.09 2.91 7.49
CA VAL A 167 -6.96 2.76 6.57
C VAL A 167 -6.86 4.04 5.74
N VAL A 168 -5.68 4.66 5.76
CA VAL A 168 -5.40 5.95 5.12
C VAL A 168 -4.06 5.92 4.42
N ALA A 169 -3.85 6.75 3.41
CA ALA A 169 -2.54 6.88 2.77
C ALA A 169 -1.45 7.25 3.80
N ALA A 170 -0.32 6.55 3.75
CA ALA A 170 0.82 6.77 4.65
C ALA A 170 1.41 8.17 4.46
N LYS A 171 1.48 8.62 3.20
CA LYS A 171 1.80 10.01 2.84
C LYS A 171 0.49 10.72 2.52
N SER A 172 0.23 11.84 3.20
CA SER A 172 -0.90 12.70 2.86
C SER A 172 -0.71 13.26 1.47
N LYS A 173 -1.65 12.96 0.55
CA LYS A 173 -1.72 13.69 -0.71
C LYS A 173 -2.02 15.16 -0.40
N PRO A 174 -1.43 16.12 -1.15
CA PRO A 174 -1.84 17.51 -1.04
C PRO A 174 -3.35 17.60 -1.20
N MET A 175 -4.02 18.30 -0.27
CA MET A 175 -5.46 18.49 -0.36
C MET A 175 -5.75 19.26 -1.66
N GLN A 176 -6.56 18.68 -2.53
CA GLN A 176 -6.96 19.34 -3.76
C GLN A 176 -7.97 20.43 -3.39
N LEU A 177 -7.55 21.67 -3.60
CA LEU A 177 -8.36 22.85 -3.31
C LEU A 177 -9.02 23.33 -4.60
N ASP A 178 -10.28 23.69 -4.49
CA ASP A 178 -11.07 24.30 -5.55
C ASP A 178 -11.26 25.79 -5.28
N CYS A 179 -11.44 26.55 -6.35
CA CYS A 179 -11.66 27.98 -6.32
C CYS A 179 -13.16 28.22 -6.52
N LYS A 180 -13.83 28.81 -5.52
CA LYS A 180 -15.27 29.10 -5.62
C LYS A 180 -15.52 30.60 -5.77
N GLY A 181 -16.31 30.93 -6.79
CA GLY A 181 -16.84 32.28 -6.99
C GLY A 181 -18.18 32.49 -6.28
N GLU A 182 -18.66 33.73 -6.31
CA GLU A 182 -19.99 34.11 -5.80
C GLU A 182 -21.12 33.30 -6.44
N ARG A 183 -21.04 33.08 -7.76
CA ARG A 183 -22.06 32.34 -8.54
C ARG A 183 -22.16 30.86 -8.17
N GLU A 184 -21.11 30.30 -7.57
CA GLU A 184 -21.10 28.91 -7.09
C GLU A 184 -21.53 28.80 -5.63
N GLY A 185 -21.98 29.91 -5.02
CA GLY A 185 -22.37 29.99 -3.61
C GLY A 185 -21.19 30.18 -2.66
N GLY A 186 -19.97 30.41 -3.18
CA GLY A 186 -18.79 30.68 -2.35
C GLY A 186 -18.95 31.93 -1.49
N SER A 187 -18.08 32.08 -0.49
CA SER A 187 -18.02 33.24 0.42
C SER A 187 -16.83 34.16 0.11
N PRO A 188 -16.93 35.48 0.32
CA PRO A 188 -15.82 36.41 0.16
C PRO A 188 -14.59 36.08 1.03
N PRO A 189 -13.34 36.31 0.58
CA PRO A 189 -12.97 36.73 -0.78
C PRO A 189 -13.30 35.64 -1.80
N TYR A 190 -13.84 36.03 -2.95
CA TYR A 190 -14.20 35.12 -4.05
C TYR A 190 -12.98 34.75 -4.89
N ASN A 191 -13.07 33.64 -5.64
CA ASN A 191 -12.05 33.16 -6.58
C ASN A 191 -10.70 32.82 -5.92
N VAL A 192 -10.71 32.52 -4.63
CA VAL A 192 -9.56 31.96 -3.92
C VAL A 192 -9.70 30.44 -3.86
N CYS A 193 -8.59 29.73 -4.07
CA CYS A 193 -8.58 28.27 -4.09
C CYS A 193 -8.32 27.75 -2.66
N ASP A 194 -9.35 27.81 -1.84
CA ASP A 194 -9.32 27.39 -0.43
C ASP A 194 -10.50 26.49 -0.03
N TRP A 195 -11.29 26.02 -1.00
CA TRP A 195 -12.41 25.11 -0.78
C TRP A 195 -11.96 23.67 -0.95
N ALA A 196 -12.35 22.80 -0.02
CA ALA A 196 -12.15 21.36 -0.14
C ALA A 196 -13.51 20.66 -0.08
N ILE A 197 -13.66 19.57 -0.83
CA ILE A 197 -14.86 18.75 -0.75
C ILE A 197 -14.68 17.74 0.38
N GLY A 198 -15.65 17.71 1.30
CA GLY A 198 -15.71 16.71 2.35
C GLY A 198 -16.27 15.43 1.78
N SER A 199 -15.41 14.44 1.58
CA SER A 199 -15.78 13.07 1.24
C SER A 199 -15.24 12.16 2.34
N ASP A 200 -16.14 11.51 3.09
CA ASP A 200 -15.74 10.39 3.96
C ASP A 200 -15.30 9.18 3.12
N ALA A 201 -15.50 9.20 1.80
CA ALA A 201 -15.15 8.12 0.91
C ALA A 201 -13.65 7.98 0.66
N ASP A 202 -12.83 8.97 1.05
CA ASP A 202 -11.38 8.97 0.84
C ASP A 202 -10.62 8.09 1.86
N LYS A 203 -11.33 7.52 2.84
CA LYS A 203 -10.74 6.71 3.92
C LYS A 203 -11.54 5.44 4.07
N THR A 204 -10.86 4.30 3.98
CA THR A 204 -11.52 3.04 4.35
C THR A 204 -11.73 3.02 5.85
N THR A 205 -12.98 2.93 6.28
CA THR A 205 -13.33 2.76 7.69
C THR A 205 -13.57 1.28 7.97
N VAL A 206 -12.95 0.75 9.03
CA VAL A 206 -13.09 -0.64 9.48
C VAL A 206 -13.69 -0.64 10.88
N ARG A 207 -14.76 -1.39 11.08
CA ARG A 207 -15.41 -1.58 12.38
C ARG A 207 -15.59 -3.06 12.67
N VAL A 208 -15.14 -3.48 13.84
CA VAL A 208 -15.10 -4.88 14.29
C VAL A 208 -16.09 -5.05 15.44
N ALA A 209 -16.97 -6.04 15.29
CA ALA A 209 -17.97 -6.39 16.29
C ALA A 209 -17.99 -7.90 16.57
N HIS A 210 -18.15 -8.26 17.83
CA HIS A 210 -18.36 -9.66 18.24
C HIS A 210 -19.85 -10.00 18.16
N THR A 211 -20.25 -10.55 17.01
CA THR A 211 -21.65 -10.80 16.66
C THR A 211 -21.77 -11.74 15.48
N ARG A 212 -22.96 -12.35 15.34
CA ARG A 212 -23.35 -13.11 14.15
C ARG A 212 -24.46 -12.37 13.42
N MET A 213 -24.20 -12.03 12.16
CA MET A 213 -25.05 -11.12 11.39
C MET A 213 -26.47 -11.66 11.26
N ASP A 214 -26.64 -12.94 10.92
CA ASP A 214 -27.97 -13.50 10.65
C ASP A 214 -28.77 -13.87 11.92
N ARG A 215 -28.07 -14.02 13.06
CA ARG A 215 -28.67 -14.45 14.33
C ARG A 215 -28.90 -13.30 15.30
N ASP A 216 -27.86 -12.52 15.56
CA ASP A 216 -27.89 -11.48 16.58
C ASP A 216 -28.51 -10.19 16.04
N ARG A 217 -28.36 -9.91 14.73
CA ARG A 217 -29.06 -8.82 14.00
C ARG A 217 -28.93 -7.44 14.65
N TRP A 218 -27.83 -7.20 15.35
CA TRP A 218 -27.51 -5.92 15.96
C TRP A 218 -26.78 -5.02 14.96
N GLY A 219 -27.18 -3.74 14.87
CA GLY A 219 -26.57 -2.73 14.01
C GLY A 219 -25.05 -2.56 14.21
N ILE A 220 -24.30 -2.60 13.11
CA ILE A 220 -22.87 -2.27 13.06
C ILE A 220 -22.73 -1.12 12.08
N ASP A 221 -22.63 0.10 12.60
CA ASP A 221 -22.55 1.33 11.82
C ASP A 221 -21.63 1.18 10.59
N PRO A 222 -22.10 1.51 9.37
CA PRO A 222 -23.38 2.16 9.04
C PRO A 222 -24.55 1.19 8.82
N PHE A 223 -24.37 -0.12 8.99
CA PHE A 223 -25.42 -1.10 8.80
C PHE A 223 -26.36 -1.14 10.00
N VAL A 224 -27.66 -1.01 9.72
CA VAL A 224 -28.73 -1.19 10.70
C VAL A 224 -29.60 -2.34 10.23
N TYR A 225 -30.05 -3.20 11.16
CA TYR A 225 -31.00 -4.25 10.83
C TYR A 225 -32.42 -3.76 11.11
N ASP A 226 -33.24 -3.67 10.08
CA ASP A 226 -34.61 -3.19 10.19
C ASP A 226 -35.52 -3.90 9.17
N ASN A 227 -36.77 -4.16 9.58
CA ASN A 227 -37.78 -4.80 8.74
C ASN A 227 -37.30 -6.10 8.05
N GLY A 228 -36.50 -6.89 8.77
CA GLY A 228 -36.01 -8.19 8.29
C GLY A 228 -34.81 -8.12 7.33
N ALA A 229 -34.26 -6.93 7.07
CA ALA A 229 -33.12 -6.74 6.18
C ALA A 229 -32.03 -5.88 6.83
N TRP A 230 -30.78 -6.11 6.42
CA TRP A 230 -29.72 -5.12 6.65
C TRP A 230 -29.97 -3.92 5.75
N ARG A 231 -29.80 -2.71 6.28
CA ARG A 231 -30.05 -1.46 5.58
C ARG A 231 -28.89 -0.49 5.80
N LEU A 232 -28.69 0.39 4.83
CA LEU A 232 -27.68 1.43 4.83
C LEU A 232 -28.33 2.81 4.70
N PRO A 233 -27.74 3.84 5.35
CA PRO A 233 -28.29 5.18 5.32
C PRO A 233 -28.28 5.77 3.91
N ASN A 234 -29.34 6.51 3.60
CA ASN A 234 -29.44 7.33 2.39
C ASN A 234 -29.87 8.75 2.79
N ALA A 235 -29.07 9.75 2.44
CA ALA A 235 -29.34 11.13 2.83
C ALA A 235 -30.50 11.82 2.07
N TYR A 236 -31.09 11.13 1.07
CA TYR A 236 -32.13 11.65 0.18
C TYR A 236 -33.38 10.76 0.11
N ALA A 237 -33.35 9.59 0.72
CA ALA A 237 -34.44 8.63 0.71
C ALA A 237 -34.40 7.79 1.99
N ASP A 238 -35.35 6.88 2.16
CA ASP A 238 -35.28 5.90 3.23
C ASP A 238 -34.02 5.02 3.09
N ALA A 239 -33.57 4.48 4.23
CA ALA A 239 -32.41 3.58 4.26
C ALA A 239 -32.60 2.44 3.25
N ALA A 240 -31.61 2.20 2.40
CA ALA A 240 -31.71 1.20 1.32
C ALA A 240 -31.34 -0.18 1.86
N PRO A 241 -32.05 -1.26 1.44
CA PRO A 241 -31.65 -2.62 1.82
C PRO A 241 -30.28 -2.97 1.22
N ALA A 242 -29.45 -3.63 2.00
CA ALA A 242 -28.19 -4.21 1.56
C ALA A 242 -28.44 -5.56 0.87
N GLU A 243 -27.67 -5.82 -0.18
CA GLU A 243 -27.72 -7.06 -0.95
C GLU A 243 -26.79 -8.11 -0.35
N ARG A 244 -27.25 -9.36 -0.27
CA ARG A 244 -26.41 -10.47 0.18
C ARG A 244 -25.47 -10.91 -0.93
N ILE A 245 -24.19 -11.04 -0.61
CA ILE A 245 -23.13 -11.44 -1.55
C ILE A 245 -22.17 -12.45 -0.92
N ASP A 246 -21.34 -13.05 -1.77
CA ASP A 246 -20.09 -13.67 -1.36
C ASP A 246 -18.95 -12.66 -1.54
N PHE A 247 -18.18 -12.43 -0.49
CA PHE A 247 -17.04 -11.52 -0.48
C PHE A 247 -15.78 -12.26 -0.04
N PHE A 248 -14.91 -12.60 -1.00
CA PHE A 248 -13.71 -13.41 -0.79
C PHE A 248 -14.01 -14.77 -0.11
N GLY A 249 -15.06 -15.46 -0.56
CA GLY A 249 -15.48 -16.76 -0.02
C GLY A 249 -16.21 -16.68 1.32
N ARG A 250 -16.70 -15.50 1.70
CA ARG A 250 -17.35 -15.24 2.98
C ARG A 250 -18.73 -14.64 2.78
N PRO A 251 -19.71 -15.03 3.60
CA PRO A 251 -21.02 -14.41 3.54
C PRO A 251 -20.92 -12.94 3.98
N ALA A 252 -21.47 -12.07 3.15
CA ALA A 252 -21.46 -10.64 3.38
C ALA A 252 -22.76 -9.97 2.88
N TYR A 253 -22.95 -8.72 3.30
CA TYR A 253 -23.95 -7.81 2.76
C TYR A 253 -23.25 -6.59 2.17
N GLN A 254 -23.70 -6.09 1.02
CA GLN A 254 -23.15 -4.92 0.36
C GLN A 254 -24.23 -3.86 0.09
N GLY A 255 -23.80 -2.61 0.00
CA GLY A 255 -24.62 -1.54 -0.57
C GLY A 255 -23.88 -0.22 -0.57
N ALA A 256 -24.63 0.87 -0.77
CA ALA A 256 -24.09 2.22 -0.79
C ALA A 256 -24.56 3.01 0.42
N VAL A 257 -23.62 3.67 1.10
CA VAL A 257 -23.90 4.77 2.02
C VAL A 257 -24.04 6.02 1.16
N VAL A 258 -25.22 6.62 1.11
CA VAL A 258 -25.45 7.85 0.34
C VAL A 258 -25.44 9.04 1.29
N SER A 259 -24.53 9.98 1.07
CA SER A 259 -24.29 11.15 1.90
C SER A 259 -24.44 12.46 1.12
N ARG A 260 -24.70 13.55 1.85
CA ARG A 260 -24.61 14.91 1.30
C ARG A 260 -23.15 15.33 1.28
N LEU A 261 -22.65 15.67 0.09
CA LEU A 261 -21.33 16.26 -0.04
C LEU A 261 -21.43 17.76 0.21
N VAL A 262 -20.43 18.30 0.90
CA VAL A 262 -20.31 19.74 1.13
C VAL A 262 -18.89 20.17 0.77
N TRP A 263 -18.78 21.30 0.07
CA TRP A 263 -17.53 22.02 0.05
C TRP A 263 -17.44 22.83 1.33
N TYR A 264 -16.30 22.79 1.98
CA TYR A 264 -16.02 23.59 3.16
C TYR A 264 -14.76 24.40 2.92
N ARG A 265 -14.73 25.58 3.52
CA ARG A 265 -13.60 26.49 3.39
C ARG A 265 -12.53 26.16 4.41
N THR A 266 -11.28 26.05 3.95
CA THR A 266 -10.19 25.45 4.73
C THR A 266 -9.22 26.47 5.30
N ARG A 267 -9.31 27.73 4.88
CA ARG A 267 -8.38 28.82 5.25
C ARG A 267 -9.06 30.00 5.95
N THR A 268 -10.28 29.81 6.43
CA THR A 268 -11.04 30.82 7.20
C THR A 268 -11.26 30.39 8.64
N LYS A 269 -11.45 31.37 9.53
CA LYS A 269 -11.82 31.13 10.93
C LYS A 269 -13.31 30.83 11.09
N THR A 270 -14.13 31.26 10.15
CA THR A 270 -15.56 30.94 10.08
C THR A 270 -15.75 29.63 9.33
N TYR A 271 -16.67 28.81 9.85
CA TYR A 271 -17.13 27.62 9.15
C TYR A 271 -18.06 28.05 8.01
N ASP A 272 -17.51 28.09 6.80
CA ASP A 272 -18.28 28.35 5.58
C ASP A 272 -18.40 27.02 4.82
N ALA A 273 -19.64 26.63 4.49
CA ALA A 273 -19.92 25.40 3.76
C ALA A 273 -20.99 25.63 2.68
N ILE A 274 -20.82 25.01 1.53
CA ILE A 274 -21.78 25.00 0.42
C ILE A 274 -22.11 23.57 0.05
N TYR A 275 -23.37 23.33 -0.31
CA TYR A 275 -23.80 22.02 -0.76
C TYR A 275 -23.14 21.66 -2.10
N ALA A 276 -22.51 20.49 -2.15
CA ALA A 276 -21.75 20.02 -3.31
C ALA A 276 -22.47 18.94 -4.13
N GLY A 277 -23.66 18.52 -3.71
CA GLY A 277 -24.40 17.42 -4.34
C GLY A 277 -24.42 16.17 -3.46
N ALA A 278 -24.64 15.03 -4.11
CA ALA A 278 -24.69 13.71 -3.48
C ALA A 278 -23.38 12.96 -3.72
N GLY A 279 -22.96 12.18 -2.74
CA GLY A 279 -21.85 11.24 -2.84
C GLY A 279 -22.26 9.91 -2.28
N ASP A 280 -21.67 8.84 -2.81
CA ASP A 280 -21.84 7.51 -2.27
C ASP A 280 -20.51 6.85 -1.91
N ALA A 281 -20.58 5.91 -0.98
CA ALA A 281 -19.48 5.08 -0.55
C ALA A 281 -19.95 3.63 -0.49
N ARG A 282 -19.21 2.71 -1.12
CA ARG A 282 -19.48 1.29 -1.00
C ARG A 282 -19.27 0.85 0.45
N ALA A 283 -20.26 0.17 1.02
CA ALA A 283 -20.16 -0.45 2.34
C ALA A 283 -20.34 -1.97 2.24
N LEU A 284 -19.61 -2.70 3.07
CA LEU A 284 -19.63 -4.15 3.18
C LEU A 284 -19.77 -4.54 4.66
N LEU A 285 -20.63 -5.51 4.95
CA LEU A 285 -20.73 -6.15 6.26
C LEU A 285 -20.38 -7.63 6.08
N VAL A 286 -19.22 -8.05 6.58
CA VAL A 286 -18.61 -9.36 6.31
C VAL A 286 -18.54 -10.20 7.58
N GLN A 287 -19.02 -11.45 7.53
CA GLN A 287 -18.80 -12.40 8.63
C GLN A 287 -17.43 -13.05 8.46
N LEU A 288 -16.47 -12.70 9.33
CA LEU A 288 -15.12 -13.30 9.27
C LEU A 288 -15.05 -14.65 9.97
N THR A 289 -15.78 -14.81 11.07
CA THR A 289 -15.94 -16.07 11.81
C THR A 289 -17.36 -16.14 12.36
N PRO A 290 -17.86 -17.28 12.89
CA PRO A 290 -19.21 -17.36 13.44
C PRO A 290 -19.55 -16.34 14.54
N GLU A 291 -18.55 -15.68 15.14
CA GLU A 291 -18.73 -14.74 16.26
C GLU A 291 -18.10 -13.36 15.99
N VAL A 292 -17.51 -13.13 14.82
CA VAL A 292 -16.87 -11.84 14.49
C VAL A 292 -17.36 -11.38 13.11
N ALA A 293 -17.94 -10.19 13.08
CA ALA A 293 -18.35 -9.48 11.88
C ALA A 293 -17.58 -8.16 11.74
N VAL A 294 -17.35 -7.74 10.51
CA VAL A 294 -16.63 -6.51 10.18
C VAL A 294 -17.43 -5.69 9.18
N ALA A 295 -17.67 -4.42 9.53
CA ALA A 295 -18.17 -3.43 8.58
C ALA A 295 -16.99 -2.68 7.96
N LEU A 296 -16.98 -2.59 6.63
CA LEU A 296 -16.04 -1.82 5.83
C LEU A 296 -16.81 -0.73 5.09
N VAL A 297 -16.36 0.51 5.15
CA VAL A 297 -16.89 1.63 4.34
C VAL A 297 -15.77 2.17 3.49
N SER A 298 -16.05 2.38 2.20
CA SER A 298 -15.05 2.73 1.19
C SER A 298 -13.82 1.81 1.25
N PRO A 299 -13.98 0.48 1.14
CA PRO A 299 -12.83 -0.41 0.96
C PRO A 299 -11.98 0.10 -0.21
N PRO A 300 -10.65 -0.11 -0.18
CA PRO A 300 -9.80 0.28 -1.30
C PRO A 300 -10.37 -0.25 -2.62
N ALA A 301 -10.20 0.48 -3.71
CA ALA A 301 -10.62 0.00 -5.02
C ALA A 301 -9.48 -0.80 -5.66
N ASP A 302 -9.82 -1.85 -6.39
CA ASP A 302 -8.89 -2.46 -7.34
C ASP A 302 -9.02 -1.69 -8.67
N ASP A 303 -7.92 -1.20 -9.23
CA ASP A 303 -7.87 -0.70 -10.60
C ASP A 303 -6.86 -1.54 -11.41
N PRO A 304 -7.32 -2.57 -12.13
CA PRO A 304 -6.45 -3.42 -12.91
C PRO A 304 -5.79 -2.69 -14.10
N ALA A 305 -6.35 -1.56 -14.56
CA ALA A 305 -5.74 -0.75 -15.62
C ALA A 305 -4.58 0.12 -15.08
N ALA A 306 -4.67 0.57 -13.82
CA ALA A 306 -3.58 1.22 -13.09
C ALA A 306 -2.60 0.21 -12.45
N GLY A 307 -2.94 -1.08 -12.44
CA GLY A 307 -2.15 -2.14 -11.78
C GLY A 307 -2.34 -2.20 -10.27
N GLU A 308 -3.34 -1.50 -9.72
CA GLU A 308 -3.67 -1.46 -8.29
C GLU A 308 -4.57 -2.64 -7.91
N VAL A 309 -4.15 -3.42 -6.90
CA VAL A 309 -4.88 -4.60 -6.37
C VAL A 309 -5.14 -4.47 -4.87
N GLU A 310 -5.44 -3.24 -4.44
CA GLU A 310 -5.46 -2.83 -3.05
C GLU A 310 -6.54 -3.54 -2.23
N CYS A 311 -7.76 -3.70 -2.76
CA CYS A 311 -8.78 -4.48 -2.06
C CYS A 311 -8.42 -5.95 -2.08
N ARG A 312 -7.92 -6.49 -3.21
CA ARG A 312 -7.55 -7.89 -3.26
C ARG A 312 -6.56 -8.27 -2.16
N ILE A 313 -5.58 -7.41 -1.90
CA ILE A 313 -4.62 -7.55 -0.82
C ILE A 313 -5.31 -7.37 0.55
N PHE A 314 -5.89 -6.20 0.79
CA PHE A 314 -6.42 -5.86 2.11
C PHE A 314 -7.65 -6.70 2.46
N CYS A 315 -8.68 -6.64 1.61
CA CYS A 315 -9.96 -7.31 1.79
C CYS A 315 -9.80 -8.84 1.81
N GLY A 316 -8.97 -9.41 0.94
CA GLY A 316 -8.76 -10.86 0.84
C GLY A 316 -7.99 -11.46 2.01
N SER A 317 -7.12 -10.69 2.66
CA SER A 317 -6.27 -11.17 3.76
C SER A 317 -6.86 -10.97 5.17
N LEU A 318 -7.97 -10.23 5.28
CA LEU A 318 -8.67 -9.98 6.55
C LEU A 318 -8.97 -11.28 7.28
N ARG A 319 -8.50 -11.43 8.52
CA ARG A 319 -8.78 -12.60 9.37
C ARG A 319 -8.72 -12.21 10.85
N VAL A 320 -9.21 -13.06 11.74
CA VAL A 320 -9.10 -12.84 13.20
C VAL A 320 -7.65 -13.12 13.63
N ALA A 321 -7.05 -12.20 14.41
CA ALA A 321 -5.71 -12.35 14.93
C ALA A 321 -5.63 -13.49 15.98
N GLY A 322 -4.56 -14.26 15.97
CA GLY A 322 -4.29 -15.29 16.97
C GLY A 322 -5.00 -16.64 16.76
N ARG A 323 -5.76 -16.83 15.68
CA ARG A 323 -6.12 -18.18 15.21
C ARG A 323 -5.09 -18.65 14.17
N PRO A 324 -4.47 -19.83 14.34
CA PRO A 324 -3.78 -20.47 13.22
C PRO A 324 -4.80 -20.78 12.12
N ASP A 325 -4.44 -20.48 10.87
CA ASP A 325 -5.24 -20.86 9.71
C ASP A 325 -5.49 -22.36 9.76
N THR A 326 -6.72 -22.71 10.13
CA THR A 326 -7.24 -24.07 10.06
C THR A 326 -8.42 -24.04 9.11
N ALA A 327 -8.12 -23.94 7.82
CA ALA A 327 -8.81 -24.66 6.75
C ALA A 327 -8.16 -24.34 5.40
N ARG A 328 -7.94 -25.41 4.63
CA ARG A 328 -7.56 -25.43 3.22
C ARG A 328 -8.68 -24.91 2.33
#